data_AF-A0A3M1Y8A3-F1
#
_entry.id   AF-A0A3M1Y8A3-F1
#
_cell.length_a   1.000
_cell.length_b   1.000
_cell.length_c   1.000
_cell.angle_alpha   90.00
_cell.angle_beta   90.00
_cell.angle_gamma   90.00
#
_symmetry.space_group_name_H-M   'P 1'
#
loop_
_entity.id
_entity.type
_entity.pdbx_description
1 polymer ?
#
loop_
_entity_poly.entity_id
_entity_poly.type
_entity_poly.pdbx_seq_one_letter_code
_entity_poly.pdbx_strand_id
1 'polypeptide(L)'
;SLYERHTDELDGHTSFVRAIGPRGARWLVTGLGGMVLGVGALRWVRAPETWPIQGIYLLMTLTLLLILWREDWFRPADRYRSWGDAVFWLPALALLGN
;
A
#
# COMPACT_ATOMS: atom_id res chain seq x y z
N SER A 1 9.01 -0.83 8.77
CA SER A 1 8.24 -1.31 7.59
C SER A 1 8.42 -2.83 7.43
N LEU A 2 7.59 -3.54 6.65
CA LEU A 2 7.75 -5.00 6.40
C LEU A 2 9.14 -5.40 5.87
N TYR A 3 9.84 -4.44 5.27
CA TYR A 3 11.10 -4.60 4.57
C TYR A 3 12.34 -4.21 5.39
N GLU A 4 12.17 -3.44 6.46
CA GLU A 4 13.28 -3.01 7.34
C GLU A 4 13.68 -4.10 8.33
N ARG A 5 13.42 -5.38 8.06
CA ARG A 5 13.68 -6.43 9.05
C ARG A 5 15.16 -6.55 9.43
N HIS A 6 16.06 -6.29 8.48
CA HIS A 6 17.50 -6.32 8.73
C HIS A 6 18.00 -5.10 9.52
N THR A 7 17.25 -3.98 9.48
CA THR A 7 17.54 -2.74 10.21
C THR A 7 16.85 -2.71 11.58
N ASP A 8 15.61 -3.22 11.68
CA ASP A 8 14.84 -3.41 12.92
C ASP A 8 15.51 -4.41 13.88
N GLU A 9 16.31 -5.35 13.35
CA GLU A 9 17.12 -6.29 14.14
C GLU A 9 18.22 -5.56 14.95
N LEU A 10 18.69 -4.41 14.46
CA LEU A 10 19.71 -3.59 15.13
C LEU A 10 19.08 -2.54 16.07
N ASP A 11 17.88 -2.04 15.76
CA ASP A 11 17.25 -0.92 16.49
C ASP A 11 16.25 -1.33 17.58
N GLY A 12 15.95 -2.63 17.74
CA GLY A 12 15.13 -3.10 18.86
C GLY A 12 13.63 -2.75 18.78
N HIS A 13 13.16 -2.24 17.63
CA HIS A 13 11.74 -1.93 17.43
C HIS A 13 10.90 -3.20 17.27
N THR A 14 9.87 -3.35 18.11
CA THR A 14 8.85 -4.41 18.04
C THR A 14 7.83 -4.06 16.97
N SER A 15 8.17 -4.25 15.69
CA SER A 15 7.20 -4.12 14.60
C SER A 15 6.17 -5.27 14.65
N PHE A 16 4.91 -5.00 14.31
CA PHE A 16 3.81 -5.98 14.29
C PHE A 16 4.14 -7.22 13.42
N VAL A 17 5.01 -7.04 12.44
CA VAL A 17 5.61 -8.07 11.57
C VAL A 17 6.46 -9.07 12.36
N ARG A 18 7.11 -8.63 13.45
CA ARG A 18 7.91 -9.47 14.34
C ARG A 18 7.04 -10.41 15.19
N ALA A 19 5.85 -9.97 15.57
CA ALA A 19 4.91 -10.76 16.39
C ALA A 19 4.18 -11.85 15.59
N ILE A 20 3.82 -11.58 14.34
CA ILE A 20 2.97 -12.48 13.51
C ILE A 20 3.76 -13.17 12.39
N GLY A 21 5.01 -12.72 12.16
CA GLY A 21 5.85 -13.19 11.06
C GLY A 21 5.50 -12.53 9.72
N PRO A 22 6.44 -12.49 8.77
CA PRO A 22 6.31 -11.78 7.50
C PRO A 22 5.15 -12.34 6.64
N ARG A 23 4.93 -13.66 6.70
CA ARG A 23 3.85 -14.32 5.96
C ARG A 23 2.47 -13.93 6.51
N GLY A 24 2.31 -13.89 7.83
CA GLY A 24 1.05 -13.51 8.46
C GLY A 24 0.74 -12.02 8.31
N ALA A 25 1.75 -11.16 8.43
CA ALA A 25 1.62 -9.74 8.13
C ALA A 25 1.22 -9.49 6.67
N ARG A 26 1.81 -10.21 5.70
CA ARG A 26 1.44 -10.11 4.29
C ARG A 26 0.00 -10.55 4.02
N TRP A 27 -0.45 -11.64 4.64
CA TRP A 27 -1.85 -12.08 4.54
C TRP A 27 -2.82 -11.07 5.14
N LEU A 28 -2.51 -10.51 6.31
CA LEU A 28 -3.35 -9.50 6.95
C LEU A 28 -3.47 -8.24 6.09
N VAL A 29 -2.35 -7.69 5.62
CA VAL A 29 -2.35 -6.49 4.78
C VAL A 29 -3.06 -6.75 3.45
N THR A 30 -2.88 -7.94 2.87
CA THR A 30 -3.63 -8.34 1.66
C THR A 30 -5.13 -8.40 1.93
N GLY A 31 -5.55 -9.02 3.04
CA GLY A 31 -6.96 -9.12 3.41
C GLY A 31 -7.60 -7.74 3.63
N LEU A 32 -6.91 -6.86 4.35
CA LEU A 32 -7.33 -5.48 4.57
C LEU A 32 -7.39 -4.69 3.24
N GLY A 33 -6.37 -4.82 2.40
CA GLY A 33 -6.36 -4.19 1.08
C GLY A 33 -7.48 -4.70 0.17
N GLY A 34 -7.75 -6.00 0.18
CA GLY A 34 -8.88 -6.60 -0.53
C GLY A 34 -10.24 -6.07 -0.04
N MET A 35 -10.40 -5.90 1.27
CA MET A 35 -11.60 -5.28 1.85
C MET A 35 -11.77 -3.83 1.40
N VAL A 36 -10.68 -3.04 1.42
CA VAL A 36 -10.69 -1.65 0.91
C VAL A 36 -11.06 -1.60 -0.56
N LEU A 37 -10.51 -2.48 -1.40
CA LEU A 37 -10.87 -2.57 -2.81
C LEU A 37 -12.36 -2.95 -3.00
N GLY A 38 -12.87 -3.88 -2.21
CA GLY A 38 -14.28 -4.29 -2.25
C GLY A 38 -15.24 -3.16 -1.87
N VAL A 39 -14.95 -2.46 -0.78
CA VAL A 39 -15.72 -1.28 -0.35
C VAL A 39 -15.61 -0.16 -1.38
N GLY A 40 -14.41 0.07 -1.92
CA GLY A 40 -14.16 1.06 -2.97
C GLY A 40 -14.95 0.77 -4.26
N ALA A 41 -14.97 -0.49 -4.71
CA ALA A 41 -15.75 -0.91 -5.87
C ALA A 41 -17.27 -0.72 -5.66
N LEU A 42 -17.78 -1.06 -4.46
CA LEU A 42 -19.19 -0.82 -4.13
C LEU A 42 -19.51 0.68 -4.15
N ARG A 43 -18.63 1.50 -3.57
CA ARG A 43 -18.71 2.96 -3.56
C ARG A 43 -18.63 3.56 -4.96
N TRP A 44 -17.86 2.96 -5.88
CA TRP A 44 -17.75 3.40 -7.27
C TRP A 44 -19.09 3.31 -7.99
N VAL A 45 -19.82 2.23 -7.78
CA VAL A 45 -21.15 2.04 -8.40
C VAL A 45 -22.20 2.98 -7.78
N ARG A 46 -22.06 3.32 -6.50
CA ARG A 46 -23.10 4.03 -5.72
C ARG A 46 -22.95 5.55 -5.67
N ALA A 47 -21.77 6.10 -5.91
CA ALA A 47 -21.47 7.52 -5.74
C ALA A 47 -20.62 8.10 -6.89
N PRO A 48 -21.21 8.32 -8.09
CA PRO A 48 -20.51 8.81 -9.27
C PRO A 48 -19.77 10.13 -9.09
N GLU A 49 -20.32 11.01 -8.26
CA GLU A 49 -19.76 12.31 -7.92
C GLU A 49 -18.38 12.23 -7.25
N THR A 50 -18.01 11.06 -6.73
CA THR A 50 -16.72 10.83 -6.07
C THR A 50 -15.74 9.99 -6.90
N TRP A 51 -16.07 9.65 -8.15
CA TRP A 51 -15.22 8.83 -9.03
C TRP A 51 -13.75 9.31 -9.12
N PRO A 52 -13.44 10.61 -9.28
CA PRO A 52 -12.04 11.03 -9.41
C PRO A 52 -11.23 10.67 -8.15
N ILE A 53 -11.80 10.96 -6.97
CA ILE A 53 -11.17 10.72 -5.68
C ILE A 53 -11.06 9.22 -5.40
N GLN A 54 -12.14 8.47 -5.63
CA GLN A 54 -12.14 7.03 -5.44
C GLN A 54 -11.14 6.32 -6.37
N GLY A 55 -10.95 6.83 -7.59
CA GLY A 55 -10.02 6.26 -8.57
C GLY A 55 -8.59 6.36 -8.08
N ILE A 56 -8.24 7.51 -7.49
CA ILE A 56 -6.93 7.72 -6.85
C ILE A 56 -6.74 6.75 -5.69
N TYR A 57 -7.71 6.64 -4.78
CA TYR A 57 -7.60 5.72 -3.64
C TYR A 57 -7.49 4.24 -4.05
N LEU A 58 -8.25 3.81 -5.07
CA LEU A 58 -8.14 2.47 -5.62
C LEU A 58 -6.76 2.24 -6.25
N LEU A 59 -6.26 3.19 -7.02
CA LEU A 59 -4.94 3.12 -7.65
C LEU A 59 -3.80 3.07 -6.61
N MET A 60 -3.90 3.88 -5.56
CA MET A 60 -2.96 3.85 -4.44
C MET A 60 -2.95 2.47 -3.76
N THR A 61 -4.13 1.95 -3.46
CA THR A 61 -4.30 0.64 -2.79
C THR A 61 -3.75 -0.49 -3.65
N LEU A 62 -4.04 -0.48 -4.96
CA LEU A 62 -3.51 -1.47 -5.91
C LEU A 62 -2.00 -1.42 -6.00
N THR A 63 -1.42 -0.21 -6.02
CA THR A 63 0.03 -0.04 -6.11
C THR A 63 0.73 -0.57 -4.84
N LEU A 64 0.18 -0.29 -3.65
CA LEU A 64 0.70 -0.84 -2.40
C LEU A 64 0.59 -2.36 -2.33
N LEU A 65 -0.53 -2.93 -2.78
CA LEU A 65 -0.70 -4.38 -2.87
C LEU A 65 0.26 -5.00 -3.89
N LEU A 66 0.51 -4.33 -5.01
CA LEU A 66 1.47 -4.77 -6.02
C LEU A 66 2.90 -4.76 -5.46
N ILE A 67 3.31 -3.69 -4.76
CA ILE A 67 4.62 -3.62 -4.10
C ILE A 67 4.76 -4.76 -3.08
N LEU A 68 3.72 -5.00 -2.27
CA LEU A 68 3.69 -6.08 -1.29
C LEU A 68 3.78 -7.48 -1.94
N TRP A 69 3.16 -7.67 -3.10
CA TRP A 69 3.09 -8.97 -3.75
C TRP A 69 4.27 -9.29 -4.66
N ARG A 70 4.75 -8.28 -5.38
CA ARG A 70 5.87 -8.34 -6.32
C ARG A 70 7.13 -7.73 -5.72
N GLU A 71 7.45 -8.14 -4.50
CA GLU A 71 8.65 -7.72 -3.79
C GLU A 71 9.89 -7.77 -4.67
N ASP A 72 10.09 -8.87 -5.41
CA ASP A 72 11.26 -9.08 -6.27
C ASP A 72 11.45 -8.01 -7.36
N TRP A 73 10.39 -7.32 -7.76
CA TRP A 73 10.46 -6.23 -8.76
C TRP A 73 10.93 -4.91 -8.15
N PHE A 74 10.69 -4.72 -6.85
CA PHE A 74 10.97 -3.49 -6.11
C PHE A 74 12.10 -3.63 -5.09
N ARG A 75 12.62 -4.85 -4.91
CA ARG A 75 13.78 -5.17 -4.06
C ARG A 75 15.10 -4.58 -4.58
N PRO A 76 15.37 -4.49 -5.89
CA PRO A 76 16.59 -3.86 -6.37
C PRO A 76 16.58 -2.37 -6.04
N ALA A 77 17.54 -1.92 -5.22
CA ALA A 77 17.82 -0.52 -4.88
C ALA A 77 16.74 0.22 -4.06
N ASP A 78 16.16 -0.41 -3.03
CA ASP A 78 15.22 0.22 -2.08
C ASP A 78 14.01 0.90 -2.73
N ARG A 79 13.67 0.47 -3.96
CA ARG A 79 12.59 1.04 -4.76
C ARG A 79 11.25 0.92 -4.05
N TYR A 80 11.01 -0.13 -3.26
CA TYR A 80 9.78 -0.29 -2.49
C TYR A 80 9.48 0.94 -1.59
N ARG A 81 10.51 1.58 -1.01
CA ARG A 81 10.34 2.78 -0.17
C ARG A 81 10.01 3.99 -1.01
N SER A 82 10.77 4.20 -2.09
CA SER A 82 10.55 5.32 -3.01
C SER A 82 9.17 5.26 -3.69
N TRP A 83 8.75 4.08 -4.15
CA TRP A 83 7.42 3.87 -4.75
C TRP A 83 6.32 3.93 -3.69
N GLY A 84 6.55 3.41 -2.50
CA GLY A 84 5.62 3.53 -1.37
C GLY A 84 5.34 4.99 -1.02
N ASP A 85 6.39 5.82 -0.93
CA ASP A 85 6.25 7.25 -0.67
C ASP A 85 5.61 7.98 -1.86
N ALA A 86 6.03 7.67 -3.10
CA ALA A 86 5.49 8.27 -4.33
C ALA A 86 3.96 8.08 -4.47
N VAL A 87 3.43 6.95 -4.02
CA VAL A 87 1.98 6.67 -4.05
C VAL A 87 1.18 7.72 -3.27
N PHE A 88 1.70 8.26 -2.17
CA PHE A 88 1.03 9.30 -1.38
C PHE A 88 1.04 10.68 -2.03
N TRP A 89 1.80 10.88 -3.11
CA TRP A 89 1.77 12.11 -3.90
C TRP A 89 0.65 12.12 -4.94
N LEU A 90 0.04 10.96 -5.26
CA LEU A 90 -1.02 10.86 -6.26
C LEU A 90 -2.21 11.81 -6.00
N PRO A 91 -2.74 11.95 -4.76
CA PRO A 91 -3.79 12.93 -4.47
C PRO A 91 -3.34 14.37 -4.73
N ALA A 92 -2.11 14.73 -4.37
CA ALA A 92 -1.58 16.08 -4.56
C ALA A 92 -1.42 16.43 -6.05
N LEU A 93 -0.94 15.47 -6.86
CA LEU A 93 -0.86 15.64 -8.31
C LEU A 93 -2.24 15.80 -8.95
N ALA A 94 -3.24 15.04 -8.49
CA ALA A 94 -4.60 15.16 -8.97
C ALA A 94 -5.26 16.49 -8.60
N LEU A 95 -4.93 17.06 -7.44
CA LEU A 95 -5.40 18.38 -7.01
C LEU A 95 -4.75 19.54 -7.76
N LEU A 96 -3.49 19.38 -8.20
CA LEU A 96 -2.75 20.41 -8.95
C LEU A 96 -3.07 20.42 -10.46
N GLY A 97 -3.60 19.32 -10.99
CA GLY A 97 -3.97 19.18 -12.40
C GLY A 97 -5.40 19.65 -12.74
N ASN A 98 -6.15 20.12 -11.73
CA ASN A 98 -7.52 20.67 -11.84
C ASN A 98 -7.48 22.17 -11.54
#